data_AF-A0ABD6VW58-F1
#
_entry.id   AF-A0ABD6VW58-F1
#
_cell.length_a   1.000
_cell.length_b   1.000
_cell.length_c   1.000
_cell.angle_alpha   90.00
_cell.angle_beta   90.00
_cell.angle_gamma   90.00
#
_symmetry.space_group_name_H-M   'P 1'
#
loop_
_entity.id
_entity.type
_entity.pdbx_description
1 polymer ?
#
loop_
_entity_poly.entity_id
_entity_poly.type
_entity_poly.pdbx_seq_one_letter_code
_entity_poly.pdbx_strand_id
1 'polypeptide(L)' 'MTHSQTNTHKHYQQLSFSDRATIQALQAAGDTATVIAQKLHRSKATISREITRGSVTQLDSKRHSHQVYLAE' A
#
# COMPACT_ATOMS: atom_id res chain seq x y z
N MET A 1 37.36 -18.47 10.77
CA MET A 1 36.60 -17.20 10.79
C MET A 1 35.12 -17.53 10.65
N THR A 2 34.35 -17.40 11.73
CA THR A 2 32.89 -17.61 11.72
C THR A 2 32.22 -16.28 11.41
N HIS A 3 31.58 -16.18 10.24
CA HIS A 3 30.83 -14.98 9.85
C HIS A 3 29.44 -15.04 10.50
N SER A 4 29.24 -14.28 11.57
CA SER A 4 27.93 -14.11 12.22
C SER A 4 27.05 -13.23 11.33
N GLN A 5 26.21 -13.87 10.49
CA GLN A 5 25.16 -13.18 9.76
C GLN A 5 24.09 -12.71 10.76
N THR A 6 24.19 -11.46 11.20
CA THR A 6 23.11 -10.78 11.93
C THR A 6 21.96 -10.49 10.98
N ASN A 7 21.15 -11.50 10.69
CA ASN A 7 19.82 -11.29 10.11
C ASN A 7 19.00 -10.53 11.15
N THR A 8 18.95 -9.20 11.04
CA THR A 8 17.95 -8.41 11.76
C THR A 8 16.58 -8.89 11.30
N HIS A 9 15.94 -9.74 12.10
CA HIS A 9 14.58 -10.20 11.87
C HIS A 9 13.65 -8.99 11.99
N LYS A 10 13.48 -8.22 10.91
CA LYS A 10 12.35 -7.32 10.77
C LYS A 10 11.13 -8.22 10.72
N HIS A 11 10.43 -8.34 11.84
CA HIS A 11 9.17 -9.07 11.88
C HIS A 11 8.29 -8.52 10.76
N TYR A 12 7.84 -9.41 9.89
CA TYR A 12 6.92 -9.06 8.82
C TYR A 12 5.65 -8.51 9.47
N GLN A 13 5.39 -7.22 9.27
CA GLN A 13 4.19 -6.57 9.76
C GLN A 13 3.20 -6.48 8.61
N GLN A 14 2.10 -7.21 8.74
CA GLN A 14 0.97 -7.08 7.84
C GLN A 14 0.33 -5.70 8.01
N LEU A 15 -0.21 -5.17 6.93
CA LEU A 15 -1.08 -4.01 7.00
C LEU A 15 -2.33 -4.42 7.78
N SER A 16 -2.66 -3.65 8.80
CA SER A 16 -3.91 -3.81 9.53
C SER A 16 -5.08 -3.37 8.64
N PHE A 17 -6.31 -3.77 8.98
CA PHE A 17 -7.50 -3.25 8.33
C PHE A 17 -7.55 -1.71 8.38
N SER A 18 -7.17 -1.12 9.52
CA SER A 18 -7.07 0.33 9.69
C SER A 18 -6.03 0.97 8.76
N ASP A 19 -4.87 0.31 8.58
CA ASP A 19 -3.84 0.77 7.64
C ASP A 19 -4.42 0.78 6.22
N ARG A 20 -5.10 -0.29 5.80
CA ARG A 20 -5.73 -0.40 4.47
C ARG A 20 -6.83 0.63 4.25
N ALA A 21 -7.72 0.83 5.21
CA ALA A 21 -8.74 1.87 5.16
C ALA A 21 -8.10 3.26 5.00
N THR A 22 -6.98 3.50 5.68
CA THR A 22 -6.22 4.76 5.55
C THR A 22 -5.59 4.88 4.16
N ILE A 23 -5.01 3.81 3.60
CA ILE A 23 -4.50 3.80 2.22
C ILE A 23 -5.60 4.18 1.24
N GLN A 24 -6.80 3.59 1.38
CA GLN A 24 -7.94 3.87 0.51
C GLN A 24 -8.37 5.34 0.58
N ALA A 25 -8.52 5.89 1.78
CA ALA A 25 -8.90 7.30 1.96
C ALA A 25 -7.87 8.26 1.34
N LEU A 26 -6.58 7.99 1.54
CA LEU A 26 -5.50 8.83 1.02
C LEU A 26 -5.34 8.71 -0.50
N GLN A 27 -5.51 7.50 -1.06
CA GLN A 27 -5.47 7.27 -2.51
C GLN A 27 -6.64 8.01 -3.20
N ALA A 28 -7.84 7.95 -2.62
CA ALA A 28 -9.00 8.70 -3.10
C ALA A 28 -8.81 10.22 -3.00
N ALA A 29 -8.01 10.69 -2.03
CA ALA A 29 -7.61 12.09 -1.92
C ALA A 29 -6.49 12.51 -2.91
N GLY A 30 -5.95 11.57 -3.69
CA GLY A 30 -4.89 11.82 -4.68
C GLY A 30 -3.47 11.72 -4.14
N ASP A 31 -3.25 11.22 -2.92
CA ASP A 31 -1.91 11.05 -2.37
C ASP A 31 -1.14 9.94 -3.10
N THR A 32 0.15 10.19 -3.35
CA THR A 32 1.03 9.18 -3.94
C THR A 32 1.40 8.10 -2.93
N ALA A 33 1.74 6.90 -3.42
CA ALA A 33 2.22 5.79 -2.56
C ALA A 33 3.41 6.18 -1.66
N THR A 34 4.23 7.16 -2.09
CA THR A 34 5.34 7.69 -1.28
C THR A 34 4.84 8.47 -0.08
N VAL A 35 3.85 9.35 -0.27
CA VAL A 35 3.24 10.15 0.81
C VAL A 35 2.50 9.23 1.79
N ILE A 36 1.73 8.27 1.27
CA ILE A 36 1.01 7.29 2.08
C ILE A 36 1.98 6.45 2.93
N ALA A 37 3.10 6.02 2.35
CA ALA A 37 4.13 5.27 3.06
C ALA A 37 4.75 6.06 4.23
N GLN A 38 4.97 7.37 4.05
CA GLN A 38 5.46 8.24 5.12
C GLN A 38 4.43 8.37 6.25
N LYS A 39 3.16 8.59 5.91
CA LYS A 39 2.05 8.72 6.89
C LYS A 39 1.82 7.45 7.71
N LEU A 40 1.94 6.28 7.08
CA LEU A 40 1.75 4.98 7.74
C LEU A 40 3.04 4.39 8.33
N HIS A 41 4.17 5.09 8.22
CA HIS A 41 5.48 4.59 8.60
C HIS A 41 5.81 3.20 7.99
N ARG A 42 5.38 2.98 6.75
CA ARG A 42 5.61 1.74 5.99
C ARG A 42 6.61 1.98 4.86
N SER A 43 7.12 0.90 4.29
CA SER A 43 7.94 1.02 3.08
C SER A 43 7.07 1.40 1.88
N LYS A 44 7.60 2.25 0.98
CA LYS A 44 6.96 2.56 -0.30
C LYS A 44 6.62 1.29 -1.09
N ALA A 45 7.50 0.29 -1.04
CA ALA A 45 7.29 -0.98 -1.74
C ALA A 45 6.10 -1.76 -1.18
N THR A 46 5.88 -1.71 0.13
CA THR A 46 4.70 -2.33 0.78
C THR A 46 3.42 -1.66 0.29
N ILE A 47 3.34 -0.33 0.38
CA ILE A 47 2.15 0.42 -0.06
C ILE A 47 1.90 0.25 -1.56
N SER A 48 2.94 0.29 -2.39
CA SER A 48 2.79 0.12 -3.84
C SER A 48 2.25 -1.27 -4.18
N ARG A 49 2.79 -2.33 -3.56
CA ARG A 49 2.30 -3.70 -3.78
C ARG A 49 0.87 -3.87 -3.30
N GLU A 50 0.54 -3.30 -2.15
CA GLU A 50 -0.83 -3.31 -1.62
C GLU A 50 -1.80 -2.67 -2.61
N ILE A 51 -1.50 -1.45 -3.06
CA ILE A 51 -2.32 -0.72 -4.03
C ILE A 51 -2.45 -1.53 -5.32
N THR A 52 -1.35 -2.05 -5.89
CA THR A 52 -1.41 -2.86 -7.11
C THR A 52 -2.28 -4.11 -6.95
N ARG A 53 -2.23 -4.77 -5.80
CA ARG A 53 -3.00 -6.00 -5.54
C ARG A 53 -4.49 -5.74 -5.29
N GLY A 54 -4.82 -4.67 -4.57
CA GLY A 54 -6.20 -4.30 -4.23
C GLY A 54 -6.85 -3.29 -5.18
N SER A 55 -6.18 -2.91 -6.27
CA SER A 55 -6.77 -2.03 -7.29
C SER A 55 -7.60 -2.83 -8.27
N VAL A 56 -8.78 -2.31 -8.57
CA VAL A 56 -9.68 -2.82 -9.60
C VAL A 56 -9.94 -1.74 -10.64
N THR A 57 -10.09 -2.18 -11.90
CA THR A 57 -10.51 -1.29 -12.98
C THR A 57 -12.01 -1.01 -12.85
N GLN A 58 -12.37 0.26 -12.67
CA GLN A 58 -13.76 0.72 -12.68
C GLN A 58 -14.03 1.56 -13.92
N LEU A 59 -15.28 1.52 -14.41
CA LEU A 59 -15.75 2.39 -15.48
C LEU A 59 -16.56 3.53 -14.87
N ASP A 60 -16.25 4.75 -15.27
CA ASP A 60 -17.09 5.91 -14.93
C ASP A 60 -18.38 5.93 -15.78
N SER A 61 -19.27 6.87 -15.50
CA SER A 61 -20.51 7.07 -16.26
C SER A 61 -20.29 7.44 -17.73
N LYS A 62 -19.08 7.92 -18.07
CA LYS A 62 -18.62 8.26 -19.42
C LYS A 62 -17.87 7.09 -20.09
N ARG A 63 -17.81 5.92 -19.46
CA ARG A 63 -17.09 4.71 -19.89
C ARG A 63 -15.56 4.85 -19.93
N HIS A 64 -14.98 5.78 -19.18
CA HIS A 64 -13.54 5.82 -18.98
C HIS A 64 -13.12 4.84 -17.89
N SER A 65 -12.10 4.05 -18.19
CA SER A 65 -11.50 3.13 -17.22
C SER A 65 -10.53 3.87 -16.30
N HIS A 66 -10.62 3.60 -15.01
CA HIS A 66 -9.67 4.08 -14.01
C HIS A 66 -9.42 3.01 -12.94
N GLN A 67 -8.25 3.05 -12.33
CA GLN A 67 -7.88 2.13 -11.25
C GLN A 67 -8.32 2.71 -9.91
N VAL A 68 -9.08 1.92 -9.15
CA VAL A 68 -9.54 2.29 -7.80
C VAL A 68 -9.07 1.24 -6.82
N TYR A 69 -8.36 1.64 -5.78
CA TYR A 69 -7.96 0.76 -4.70
C TYR A 69 -9.13 0.56 -3.73
N LEU A 70 -9.51 -0.69 -3.46
CA LEU A 70 -10.52 -1.06 -2.47
C LEU A 70 -9.83 -1.83 -1.34
N ALA A 71 -10.02 -1.38 -0.10
CA ALA A 71 -9.53 -2.09 1.07
C ALA A 71 -10.44 -3.28 1.42
N GLU A 72 -9.82 -4.44 1.69
CA GLU A 72 -10.45 -5.67 2.22
C GLU A 72 -9.78 -6.12 3.52
#